data_AF-A0A5C8ALI1-F1
#
_entry.id   AF-A0A5C8ALI1-F1
#
_cell.length_a   1.000
_cell.length_b   1.000
_cell.length_c   1.000
_cell.angle_alpha   90.00
_cell.angle_beta   90.00
_cell.angle_gamma   90.00
#
_symmetry.space_group_name_H-M   'P 1'
#
loop_
_entity.id
_entity.type
_entity.pdbx_description
1 polymer ?
#
loop_
_entity_poly.entity_id
_entity_poly.type
_entity_poly.pdbx_seq_one_letter_code
_entity_poly.pdbx_strand_id
1 'polypeptide(L)'
;MGTKSKLKSIHWFEKQAQYFENNRFGAMALMMTAQSCWGSIVAMFALKTNSLILLSICAAVTMASNSAFIAQSPAKWSLAVFYGSLLVNLLILPFTFI
;
A
#
# COMPACT_ATOMS: atom_id res chain seq x y z
N MET A 1 24.27 -16.00 -16.61
CA MET A 1 23.64 -14.72 -17.01
C MET A 1 22.40 -14.52 -16.13
N GLY A 2 22.52 -13.88 -14.97
CA GLY A 2 21.41 -13.85 -13.97
C GLY A 2 21.55 -12.92 -12.76
N THR A 3 22.67 -12.20 -12.60
CA THR A 3 23.00 -11.48 -11.36
C THR A 3 22.79 -9.96 -11.41
N LYS A 4 22.44 -9.37 -12.57
CA LYS A 4 22.31 -7.91 -12.71
C LYS A 4 20.94 -7.34 -12.31
N SER A 5 19.90 -8.18 -12.21
CA SER A 5 18.54 -7.73 -11.88
C SER A 5 18.34 -7.43 -10.38
N LYS A 6 18.87 -8.29 -9.49
CA LYS A 6 18.72 -8.11 -8.03
C LYS A 6 19.42 -6.86 -7.48
N LEU A 7 20.56 -6.43 -8.04
CA LEU A 7 21.30 -5.27 -7.52
C LEU A 7 20.59 -3.94 -7.80
N LYS A 8 19.86 -3.83 -8.92
CA LYS A 8 19.22 -2.57 -9.35
C LYS A 8 17.93 -2.26 -8.56
N SER A 9 17.19 -3.31 -8.18
CA SER A 9 15.95 -3.19 -7.40
C SER A 9 16.20 -2.65 -5.99
N ILE A 10 17.29 -3.07 -5.35
CA ILE A 10 17.69 -2.62 -4.01
C ILE A 10 17.97 -1.10 -3.99
N HIS A 11 18.65 -0.60 -5.02
CA HIS A 11 19.02 0.82 -5.10
C HIS A 11 17.82 1.78 -5.17
N TRP A 12 16.75 1.39 -5.88
CA TRP A 12 15.56 2.25 -6.01
C TRP A 12 14.76 2.33 -4.71
N PHE A 13 14.50 1.19 -4.07
CA PHE A 13 13.72 1.16 -2.83
C PHE A 13 14.45 1.87 -1.68
N GLU A 14 15.77 1.76 -1.63
CA GLU A 14 16.60 2.47 -0.65
C GLU A 14 16.61 3.98 -0.89
N LYS A 15 16.74 4.41 -2.15
CA LYS A 15 16.64 5.84 -2.50
C LYS A 15 15.27 6.41 -2.12
N GLN A 16 14.21 5.62 -2.32
CA GLN A 16 12.87 6.03 -1.93
C GLN A 16 12.71 6.09 -0.41
N ALA A 17 13.24 5.11 0.33
CA ALA A 17 13.24 5.14 1.79
C ALA A 17 13.98 6.37 2.34
N GLN A 18 15.10 6.75 1.73
CA GLN A 18 15.81 7.99 2.09
C GLN A 18 14.99 9.24 1.79
N TYR A 19 14.34 9.31 0.62
CA TYR A 19 13.48 10.43 0.26
C TYR A 19 12.26 10.55 1.18
N PHE A 20 11.66 9.40 1.52
CA PHE A 20 10.56 9.30 2.46
C PHE A 20 11.00 9.81 3.84
N GLU A 21 12.16 9.39 4.35
CA GLU A 21 12.66 9.85 5.66
C GLU A 21 12.95 11.36 5.68
N ASN A 22 13.55 11.90 4.61
CA ASN A 22 13.82 13.33 4.51
C ASN A 22 12.55 14.19 4.45
N ASN A 23 11.45 13.66 3.90
CA ASN A 23 10.18 14.36 3.75
C ASN A 23 9.06 13.72 4.59
N ARG A 24 9.41 13.10 5.72
CA ARG A 24 8.57 12.11 6.43
C ARG A 24 7.11 12.51 6.60
N PHE A 25 6.85 13.68 7.19
CA PHE A 25 5.49 14.11 7.50
C PHE A 25 4.66 14.40 6.23
N GLY A 26 5.26 15.05 5.23
CA GLY A 26 4.58 15.32 3.96
C GLY A 26 4.34 14.06 3.15
N ALA A 27 5.34 13.17 3.09
CA ALA A 27 5.23 11.89 2.40
C ALA A 27 4.20 10.97 3.07
N MET A 28 4.18 10.88 4.40
CA MET A 28 3.18 10.12 5.14
C MET A 28 1.76 10.64 4.86
N ALA A 29 1.54 11.96 4.93
CA ALA A 29 0.23 12.54 4.66
C ALA A 29 -0.24 12.19 3.23
N LEU A 30 0.62 12.42 2.23
CA LEU A 30 0.29 12.15 0.83
C LEU A 30 0.01 10.66 0.58
N MET A 31 0.86 9.77 1.09
CA MET A 31 0.69 8.33 0.93
C MET A 31 -0.55 7.82 1.66
N MET A 32 -0.84 8.31 2.87
CA MET A 32 -2.06 7.95 3.61
C MET A 32 -3.33 8.40 2.89
N THR A 33 -3.33 9.62 2.32
CA THR A 33 -4.43 10.10 1.49
C THR A 33 -4.61 9.22 0.25
N ALA A 34 -3.53 8.98 -0.50
CA ALA A 34 -3.57 8.15 -1.70
C ALA A 34 -4.08 6.73 -1.40
N GLN A 35 -3.64 6.13 -0.29
CA GLN A 35 -4.08 4.81 0.13
C GLN A 35 -5.54 4.77 0.52
N SER A 36 -6.02 5.80 1.21
CA SER A 36 -7.42 5.89 1.62
C SER A 36 -8.35 6.06 0.41
N CYS A 37 -7.95 6.87 -0.58
CA CYS A 37 -8.66 6.98 -1.85
C CYS A 37 -8.69 5.64 -2.59
N TRP A 38 -7.56 4.94 -2.71
CA TRP A 38 -7.48 3.63 -3.37
C TRP A 38 -8.34 2.58 -2.68
N GLY A 39 -8.23 2.46 -1.36
CA GLY A 39 -9.06 1.56 -0.55
C GLY A 39 -10.56 1.86 -0.67
N SER A 40 -10.94 3.13 -0.80
CA SER A 40 -12.36 3.52 -0.97
C SER A 40 -12.95 3.04 -2.29
N ILE A 41 -12.17 3.11 -3.38
CA ILE A 41 -12.58 2.59 -4.69
C ILE A 41 -12.81 1.07 -4.59
N VAL A 42 -11.85 0.35 -4.01
CA VAL A 42 -11.93 -1.12 -3.88
C VAL A 42 -13.07 -1.54 -2.95
N ALA A 43 -13.29 -0.82 -1.85
CA ALA A 43 -14.41 -1.02 -0.95
C ALA A 43 -15.77 -0.85 -1.64
N MET A 44 -15.90 0.14 -2.52
CA MET A 44 -17.11 0.37 -3.31
C MET A 44 -17.42 -0.82 -4.23
N PHE A 45 -16.41 -1.38 -4.90
CA PHE A 45 -16.59 -2.59 -5.72
C PHE A 45 -16.92 -3.83 -4.88
N ALA A 46 -16.26 -4.01 -3.74
CA ALA A 46 -16.57 -5.10 -2.82
C ALA A 46 -18.03 -5.03 -2.31
N LEU A 47 -18.51 -3.82 -1.96
CA LEU A 47 -19.89 -3.58 -1.58
C LEU A 47 -20.87 -3.89 -2.73
N LYS A 48 -20.53 -3.52 -3.97
CA LYS A 48 -21.35 -3.84 -5.15
C LYS A 48 -21.57 -5.35 -5.33
N THR A 49 -20.57 -6.16 -4.99
CA THR A 49 -20.68 -7.63 -4.99
C THR A 49 -21.31 -8.24 -3.74
N ASN A 50 -21.75 -7.41 -2.77
CA ASN A 50 -22.24 -7.84 -1.45
C ASN A 50 -21.26 -8.76 -0.69
N SER A 51 -19.97 -8.72 -1.03
CA SER A 51 -18.96 -9.57 -0.39
C SER A 51 -18.35 -8.86 0.81
N LEU A 52 -18.93 -9.13 1.99
CA LEU A 52 -18.41 -8.63 3.27
C LEU A 52 -16.98 -9.12 3.55
N ILE A 53 -16.62 -10.29 3.02
CA ILE A 53 -15.27 -10.85 3.16
C ILE A 53 -14.26 -9.97 2.42
N LEU A 54 -14.50 -9.66 1.14
CA LEU A 54 -13.60 -8.80 0.36
C LEU A 54 -13.52 -7.39 0.96
N LEU A 55 -14.65 -6.87 1.46
CA LEU A 55 -14.70 -5.58 2.15
C LEU A 55 -13.86 -5.58 3.43
N SER A 56 -13.96 -6.62 4.26
CA SER A 56 -13.20 -6.75 5.50
C SER A 56 -11.69 -6.83 5.26
N ILE A 57 -11.26 -7.55 4.23
CA ILE A 57 -9.85 -7.66 3.84
C ILE A 57 -9.35 -6.30 3.35
N CYS A 58 -10.08 -5.64 2.44
CA CYS A 58 -9.75 -4.31 1.95
C CYS A 58 -9.62 -3.30 3.10
N ALA A 59 -10.58 -3.27 4.02
CA ALA A 59 -10.57 -2.38 5.18
C ALA A 59 -9.37 -2.65 6.10
N ALA A 60 -9.12 -3.92 6.45
CA ALA A 60 -8.02 -4.31 7.32
C ALA A 60 -6.66 -3.95 6.71
N VAL A 61 -6.46 -4.24 5.42
CA VAL A 61 -5.19 -4.01 4.71
C VAL A 61 -4.94 -2.52 4.46
N THR A 62 -5.98 -1.75 4.18
CA THR A 62 -5.90 -0.27 4.05
C THR A 62 -5.55 0.35 5.40
N MET A 63 -6.23 -0.07 6.48
CA MET A 63 -5.94 0.40 7.83
C MET A 63 -4.57 -0.03 8.34
N ALA A 64 -4.09 -1.23 8.00
CA ALA A 64 -2.74 -1.66 8.38
C ALA A 64 -1.65 -0.77 7.75
N SER A 65 -1.85 -0.32 6.51
CA SER A 65 -0.95 0.66 5.89
C SER A 65 -1.01 2.02 6.58
N ASN A 66 -2.22 2.52 6.83
CA ASN A 66 -2.38 3.84 7.47
C ASN A 66 -1.87 3.83 8.92
N SER A 67 -2.06 2.73 9.66
CA SER A 67 -1.56 2.59 11.02
C SER A 67 -0.04 2.54 11.08
N ALA A 68 0.63 1.92 10.09
CA ALA A 68 2.09 1.95 9.98
C ALA A 68 2.63 3.38 9.86
N PHE A 69 1.94 4.25 9.12
CA PHE A 69 2.29 5.67 9.02
C PHE A 69 2.03 6.43 10.33
N ILE A 70 0.87 6.21 10.97
CA ILE A 70 0.52 6.85 12.25
C ILE A 70 1.49 6.46 13.37
N ALA A 71 1.88 5.19 13.42
CA ALA A 71 2.87 4.67 14.35
C ALA A 71 4.30 5.15 14.04
N GLN A 72 4.50 5.91 12.96
CA GLN A 72 5.80 6.39 12.52
C GLN A 72 6.81 5.25 12.33
N SER A 73 6.35 4.13 11.79
CA SER A 73 7.16 2.95 11.54
C SER A 73 8.35 3.28 10.63
N PRO A 74 9.49 2.56 10.75
CA PRO A 74 10.68 2.82 9.94
C PRO A 74 10.35 2.92 8.44
N ALA A 75 10.98 3.85 7.72
CA ALA A 75 10.68 4.15 6.32
C ALA A 75 10.51 2.90 5.43
N LYS A 76 11.42 1.93 5.54
CA LYS A 76 11.37 0.70 4.76
C LYS A 76 10.11 -0.12 5.04
N TRP A 77 9.69 -0.21 6.31
CA TRP A 77 8.46 -0.90 6.70
C TRP A 77 7.22 -0.14 6.25
N SER A 78 7.18 1.17 6.47
CA SER A 78 6.08 2.03 6.02
C SER A 78 5.85 1.93 4.50
N LEU A 79 6.93 1.97 3.71
CA LEU A 79 6.85 1.78 2.25
C LEU A 79 6.46 0.35 1.87
N ALA A 80 7.01 -0.67 2.54
CA ALA A 80 6.69 -2.07 2.24
C ALA A 80 5.20 -2.39 2.50
N VAL A 81 4.66 -1.95 3.63
CA VAL A 81 3.24 -2.17 3.97
C VAL A 81 2.33 -1.40 3.02
N PHE A 82 2.70 -0.17 2.64
CA PHE A 82 1.96 0.60 1.65
C PHE A 82 1.91 -0.09 0.28
N TYR A 83 3.07 -0.48 -0.26
CA TYR A 83 3.12 -1.19 -1.54
C TYR A 83 2.43 -2.55 -1.50
N GLY A 84 2.56 -3.27 -0.38
CA GLY A 84 1.80 -4.50 -0.15
C GLY A 84 0.30 -4.25 -0.16
N SER A 85 -0.16 -3.19 0.50
CA SER A 85 -1.57 -2.82 0.56
C SER A 85 -2.14 -2.42 -0.81
N LEU A 86 -1.36 -1.69 -1.63
CA LEU A 86 -1.71 -1.43 -3.03
C LEU A 86 -1.88 -2.70 -3.84
N LEU A 87 -0.94 -3.64 -3.74
CA LEU A 87 -1.00 -4.91 -4.49
C LEU A 87 -2.19 -5.77 -4.06
N VAL A 88 -2.45 -5.90 -2.77
CA VAL A 88 -3.59 -6.68 -2.26
C VAL A 88 -4.91 -6.08 -2.73
N ASN A 89 -5.09 -4.76 -2.60
CA ASN A 89 -6.31 -4.09 -3.08
C ASN A 89 -6.45 -4.18 -4.61
N LEU A 90 -5.34 -4.14 -5.36
CA LEU A 90 -5.35 -4.36 -6.81
C LEU A 90 -5.77 -5.79 -7.16
N LEU A 91 -5.35 -6.80 -6.40
CA LEU A 91 -5.75 -8.19 -6.60
C LEU A 91 -7.21 -8.45 -6.24
N ILE A 92 -7.79 -7.69 -5.31
CA ILE A 92 -9.22 -7.80 -4.94
C ILE A 92 -10.13 -7.34 -6.08
N LEU A 93 -9.76 -6.28 -6.81
CA LEU A 93 -10.57 -5.71 -7.90
C LEU A 93 -11.08 -6.76 -8.91
N PRO A 94 -10.26 -7.61 -9.55
CA PRO A 94 -10.77 -8.59 -10.52
C PRO A 94 -11.78 -9.58 -9.93
N PHE A 95 -11.66 -9.96 -8.65
CA PHE A 95 -12.66 -10.82 -7.98
C PHE A 95 -14.00 -10.10 -7.73
N THR A 96 -14.01 -8.77 -7.72
CA THR A 96 -15.25 -7.99 -7.61
C THR A 96 -15.98 -7.76 -8.94
N PHE A 97 -15.38 -8.16 -10.07
CA PHE A 97 -16.01 -8.08 -11.40
C PHE A 97 -16.49 -9.44 -11.93
N ILE A 98 -16.18 -10.51 -11.22
CA ILE A 98 -16.67 -11.87 -11.46
C ILE A 98 -17.98 -12.07 -10.70
#